data_AF-A0A7Y4ZV56-F1
#
_entry.id   AF-A0A7Y4ZV56-F1
#
_cell.length_a   1.000
_cell.length_b   1.000
_cell.length_c   1.000
_cell.angle_alpha   90.00
_cell.angle_beta   90.00
_cell.angle_gamma   90.00
#
_symmetry.space_group_name_H-M   'P 1'
#
loop_
_entity.id
_entity.type
_entity.pdbx_description
1 polymer ?
#
loop_
_entity_poly.entity_id
_entity_poly.type
_entity_poly.pdbx_seq_one_letter_code
_entity_poly.pdbx_strand_id
1 'polypeptide(L)' 'MRDRIVLGAVIVSFALLLVLTASCVFGLAKRAPRSRALFAVLPPLAVYFAFREGLRVRAVLLAVVTVAYLVLRVVALG' A
#
# COMPACT_ATOMS: atom_id res chain seq x y z
N MET A 1 23.19 -0.03 15.74
CA MET A 1 22.71 1.12 14.93
C MET A 1 21.86 0.67 13.75
N ARG A 2 22.29 -0.36 12.99
CA ARG A 2 21.50 -1.01 11.93
C ARG A 2 20.05 -1.30 12.33
N ASP A 3 19.81 -1.87 13.51
CA ASP A 3 18.45 -2.23 13.95
C ASP A 3 17.53 -1.03 14.14
N ARG A 4 18.07 0.10 14.64
CA ARG A 4 17.30 1.36 14.77
C ARG A 4 16.91 1.93 13.41
N ILE A 5 17.80 1.82 12.42
CA ILE A 5 17.56 2.26 11.04
C ILE A 5 16.50 1.37 10.38
N VAL A 6 16.63 0.04 10.50
CA VAL A 6 15.67 -0.92 9.95
C VAL A 6 14.30 -0.72 10.59
N LEU A 7 14.23 -0.56 11.92
CA LEU A 7 12.99 -0.27 12.62
C LEU A 7 12.33 1.02 12.12
N GLY A 8 13.10 2.10 12.00
CA GLY A 8 12.62 3.36 11.44
C GLY A 8 12.08 3.22 10.02
N ALA A 9 12.80 2.49 9.16
CA ALA A 9 12.38 2.22 7.78
C ALA A 9 11.10 1.37 7.72
N VAL A 10 10.95 0.36 8.59
CA VAL A 10 9.73 -0.46 8.71
C VAL A 10 8.53 0.39 9.13
N ILE A 11 8.71 1.28 10.11
CA ILE A 11 7.64 2.17 10.58
C ILE A 11 7.21 3.13 9.46
N VAL A 12 8.16 3.77 8.77
CA VAL A 12 7.88 4.71 7.68
C VAL A 12 7.18 4.01 6.51
N SER A 13 7.68 2.85 6.09
CA SER A 13 7.06 2.07 5.01
C SER A 13 5.67 1.58 5.39
N PHE A 14 5.44 1.17 6.63
CA PHE A 14 4.11 0.81 7.13
C PHE A 14 3.13 1.99 7.12
N ALA A 15 3.57 3.17 7.58
CA ALA A 15 2.76 4.38 7.55
C ALA A 15 2.36 4.77 6.12
N LEU A 16 3.31 4.70 5.18
CA LEU A 16 3.04 4.95 3.76
C LEU A 16 2.03 3.94 3.19
N LEU A 17 2.14 2.66 3.57
CA LEU A 17 1.20 1.61 3.20
C LEU A 17 -0.22 1.96 3.61
N LEU A 18 -0.43 2.41 4.86
CA LEU A 18 -1.74 2.83 5.36
C LEU A 18 -2.30 4.02 4.57
N VAL A 19 -1.48 5.06 4.34
CA VAL A 19 -1.88 6.27 3.62
C VAL A 19 -2.24 5.96 2.16
N LEU A 20 -1.43 5.15 1.48
CA LEU A 20 -1.66 4.78 0.09
C LEU A 20 -2.87 3.87 -0.07
N THR A 21 -3.07 2.92 0.86
CA THR A 21 -4.25 2.06 0.88
C THR A 21 -5.51 2.90 1.08
N ALA A 22 -5.54 3.77 2.09
CA ALA A 22 -6.66 4.69 2.30
C ALA A 22 -6.91 5.58 1.08
N SER A 23 -5.86 6.14 0.47
CA SER A 23 -5.96 6.95 -0.74
C SER A 23 -6.51 6.19 -1.94
N CYS A 24 -6.23 4.89 -2.06
CA CYS A 24 -6.81 4.01 -3.08
C CYS A 24 -8.29 3.71 -2.77
N VAL A 25 -8.62 3.34 -1.53
CA VAL A 25 -10.00 3.10 -1.09
C VAL A 25 -10.87 4.35 -1.32
N PHE A 26 -10.43 5.53 -0.90
CA PHE A 26 -11.14 6.79 -1.15
C PHE A 26 -11.24 7.12 -2.64
N GLY A 27 -10.19 6.85 -3.42
CA GLY A 27 -10.19 7.05 -4.86
C GLY A 27 -11.20 6.16 -5.58
N LEU A 28 -11.29 4.89 -5.18
CA LEU A 28 -12.25 3.90 -5.69
C LEU A 28 -13.67 4.18 -5.20
N ALA A 29 -13.85 4.63 -3.95
CA ALA A 29 -15.17 4.96 -3.40
C ALA A 29 -15.85 6.13 -4.14
N LYS A 30 -15.05 7.04 -4.75
CA LYS A 30 -15.54 8.13 -5.59
C LYS A 30 -15.92 7.68 -7.01
N ARG A 31 -15.61 6.45 -7.41
CA ARG A 31 -15.85 5.90 -8.75
C ARG A 31 -16.87 4.77 -8.69
N ALA A 32 -17.60 4.56 -9.78
CA ALA A 32 -18.53 3.45 -9.89
C ALA A 32 -17.81 2.22 -10.49
N PRO A 33 -18.07 0.99 -9.99
CA PRO A 33 -18.95 0.61 -8.88
C PRO A 33 -18.26 0.75 -7.51
N ARG A 34 -18.92 1.46 -6.58
CA ARG A 34 -18.41 1.78 -5.24
C ARG A 34 -18.12 0.55 -4.37
N SER A 35 -18.71 -0.61 -4.69
CA SER A 35 -18.43 -1.89 -4.03
C SER A 35 -16.97 -2.31 -4.14
N ARG A 36 -16.23 -1.85 -5.17
CA ARG A 36 -14.78 -2.09 -5.30
C ARG A 36 -13.97 -1.47 -4.18
N ALA A 37 -14.46 -0.42 -3.53
CA ALA A 37 -13.80 0.19 -2.39
C ALA A 37 -13.75 -0.75 -1.16
N LEU A 38 -14.76 -1.62 -0.99
CA LEU A 38 -14.77 -2.61 0.09
C LEU A 38 -13.67 -3.66 -0.11
N PHE A 39 -13.42 -4.08 -1.35
CA PHE A 39 -12.36 -5.03 -1.67
C PHE A 39 -10.96 -4.41 -1.60
N ALA A 40 -10.85 -3.09 -1.70
CA ALA A 40 -9.58 -2.37 -1.63
C ALA A 40 -9.01 -2.24 -0.20
N VAL A 41 -9.67 -2.81 0.82
CA VAL A 41 -9.06 -3.00 2.15
C VAL A 41 -7.91 -4.01 2.10
N LEU A 42 -7.97 -4.97 1.17
CA LEU A 42 -6.88 -5.88 0.88
C LEU A 42 -5.86 -5.20 -0.05
N PRO A 43 -4.59 -5.00 0.37
CA PRO A 43 -3.59 -4.29 -0.42
C PRO A 43 -3.41 -4.83 -1.85
N PRO A 44 -3.40 -6.15 -2.11
CA PRO A 44 -3.27 -6.68 -3.47
C PRO A 44 -4.46 -6.32 -4.36
N LEU A 45 -5.68 -6.41 -3.81
CA LEU A 45 -6.90 -6.05 -4.54
C LEU A 45 -6.99 -4.55 -4.76
N ALA A 46 -6.53 -3.74 -3.79
CA ALA A 46 -6.43 -2.30 -3.91
C ALA A 46 -5.56 -1.89 -5.10
N VAL A 47 -4.39 -2.52 -5.28
CA VAL A 47 -3.50 -2.28 -6.43
C VAL A 47 -4.21 -2.65 -7.73
N TYR A 48 -4.83 -3.83 -7.81
CA TYR A 48 -5.51 -4.29 -9.02
C TYR A 48 -6.66 -3.35 -9.44
N PHE A 49 -7.57 -3.03 -8.53
CA PHE A 49 -8.71 -2.16 -8.82
C PHE A 49 -8.28 -0.71 -9.07
N ALA A 50 -7.33 -0.18 -8.30
CA ALA A 50 -6.81 1.18 -8.51
C ALA A 50 -6.12 1.30 -9.88
N PHE A 51 -5.35 0.30 -10.30
CA PHE A 51 -4.70 0.30 -11.61
C PHE A 51 -5.73 0.26 -12.75
N ARG A 52 -6.72 -0.65 -12.63
CA ARG A 52 -7.79 -0.81 -13.62
C ARG A 52 -8.66 0.44 -13.76
N GLU A 53 -8.91 1.16 -12.67
CA GLU A 53 -9.72 2.37 -12.69
C GLU A 53 -8.93 3.64 -13.02
N GLY A 54 -7.65 3.56 -13.38
CA GLY A 54 -6.87 4.72 -13.81
C GLY A 54 -6.17 5.50 -12.68
N LEU A 55 -6.18 4.98 -11.45
CA LEU A 55 -5.35 5.46 -10.34
C LEU A 55 -3.93 4.85 -10.40
N ARG A 56 -3.36 4.77 -11.61
CA ARG A 56 -2.12 4.01 -11.90
C ARG A 56 -0.93 4.42 -11.01
N VAL A 57 -0.72 5.73 -10.83
CA VAL A 57 0.36 6.24 -9.97
C VAL A 57 0.19 5.76 -8.54
N ARG A 58 -1.03 5.82 -7.99
CA ARG A 58 -1.32 5.37 -6.62
C ARG A 58 -1.17 3.85 -6.49
N ALA A 59 -1.60 3.09 -7.50
CA ALA A 59 -1.46 1.65 -7.53
C ALA A 59 0.00 1.21 -7.58
N VAL A 60 0.83 1.86 -8.42
CA VAL A 60 2.26 1.57 -8.53
C VAL A 60 2.98 1.94 -7.23
N LEU A 61 2.71 3.12 -6.66
CA LEU A 61 3.27 3.51 -5.37
C LEU A 61 2.89 2.52 -4.25
N LEU A 62 1.62 2.11 -4.19
CA LEU A 62 1.17 1.12 -3.21
C LEU A 62 1.89 -0.21 -3.40
N ALA A 63 2.06 -0.69 -4.63
CA ALA A 63 2.79 -1.91 -4.92
C ALA A 63 4.27 -1.81 -4.48
N VAL A 64 4.96 -0.73 -4.85
CA VAL A 64 6.38 -0.51 -4.50
C VAL A 64 6.57 -0.45 -2.98
N VAL A 65 5.74 0.31 -2.26
CA VAL A 65 5.82 0.42 -0.80
C VAL A 65 5.49 -0.90 -0.12
N THR A 66 4.54 -1.68 -0.66
CA THR A 66 4.23 -3.02 -0.15
C THR A 66 5.45 -3.94 -0.26
N VAL A 67 6.10 -3.98 -1.42
CA VAL A 67 7.32 -4.78 -1.63
C VAL A 67 8.44 -4.32 -0.69
N ALA A 68 8.67 -3.01 -0.57
CA ALA A 68 9.70 -2.45 0.31
C ALA A 68 9.44 -2.82 1.78
N TYR A 69 8.20 -2.70 2.26
CA TYR A 69 7.82 -3.11 3.62
C TYR A 69 8.07 -4.61 3.85
N LEU A 70 7.69 -5.47 2.90
CA LEU A 70 7.91 -6.92 3.03
C LEU A 70 9.40 -7.26 3.12
N VAL A 71 10.23 -6.67 2.25
CA VAL A 71 11.69 -6.86 2.29
C VAL A 71 12.26 -6.39 3.62
N LEU A 72 11.91 -5.18 4.07
CA LEU A 72 12.37 -4.64 5.35
C LEU A 72 11.89 -5.49 6.53
N ARG A 73 10.67 -6.04 6.45
CA ARG A 73 10.11 -6.89 7.50
C ARG A 73 10.85 -8.22 7.60
N VAL A 74 11.18 -8.84 6.48
CA VAL A 74 12.01 -10.07 6.45
C VAL A 74 13.41 -9.78 7.01
N VAL A 75 14.03 -8.67 6.62
CA VAL A 75 15.34 -8.25 7.12
C VAL A 75 15.32 -7.91 8.62
N ALA A 76 14.19 -7.44 9.14
CA ALA A 76 14.04 -7.16 10.57
C ALA A 76 13.80 -8.41 11.43
N LEU A 77 13.37 -9.52 10.81
CA LEU A 77 13.06 -10.77 11.50
C LEU A 77 14.25 -11.74 11.53
N GLY A 78 15.22 -11.59 10.63
CA GLY A 78 16.45 -12.40 10.54
C GLY A 78 17.66 -11.66 11.06
#